data_AF-A0A447URC3-F1
#
_entry.id   AF-A0A447URC3-F1
#
_cell.length_a   1.000
_cell.length_b   1.000
_cell.length_c   1.000
_cell.angle_alpha   90.00
_cell.angle_beta   90.00
_cell.angle_gamma   90.00
#
_symmetry.space_group_name_H-M   'P 1'
#
loop_
_entity.id
_entity.type
_entity.pdbx_description
1 polymer ?
#
loop_
_entity_poly.entity_id
_entity_poly.type
_entity_poly.pdbx_seq_one_letter_code
_entity_poly.pdbx_strand_id
1 'polypeptide(L)'
;MHCTGQLWCVFGCGGDRDKGKRPLMGAIAEEFADVVVVTDDNPRTEEPRAIINDILAGMLDAGHAKVMEGRAEAVTCAIMQAKENDVVLVAGKGHEDYQIVGTQRLDYSDRVTAARLLGGDRMISVTLSQLAGILHGELQGADLTIDAVTTDTRKVTPGCLFVALKGERFDAHDFADNAKEGGAGALLVSRPLDCDLPQLIVKDTRLAFGELAAWVRAQVPARVVALTGSSGKTSVKEMTAAILSQCGNTLYTAGNLNNDIGVPMTLLRLNNDYGLCRH
;
A
#
# COMPACT_ATOMS: atom_id res chain seq x y z
N MET A 1 0.85 6.77 25.73
CA MET A 1 0.60 5.45 25.14
C MET A 1 1.74 4.56 25.64
N HIS A 2 1.48 3.59 26.51
CA HIS A 2 2.52 2.64 26.92
C HIS A 2 2.49 1.49 25.92
N CYS A 3 3.60 1.27 25.19
CA CYS A 3 3.76 0.11 24.32
C CYS A 3 3.86 -1.15 25.21
N THR A 4 3.12 -2.20 24.89
CA THR A 4 3.19 -3.49 25.59
C THR A 4 4.25 -4.42 25.00
N GLY A 5 4.65 -4.20 23.75
CA GLY A 5 5.80 -4.84 23.08
C GLY A 5 6.98 -3.89 22.93
N GLN A 6 7.77 -4.06 21.86
CA GLN A 6 8.92 -3.22 21.56
C GLN A 6 8.53 -1.95 20.79
N LEU A 7 9.17 -0.83 21.10
CA LEU A 7 9.12 0.39 20.30
C LEU A 7 10.22 0.35 19.24
N TRP A 8 9.82 0.24 17.97
CA TRP A 8 10.68 0.38 16.81
C TRP A 8 10.67 1.84 16.35
N CYS A 9 11.84 2.45 16.14
CA CYS A 9 11.98 3.79 15.60
C CYS A 9 12.72 3.74 14.26
N VAL A 10 11.99 3.98 13.16
CA VAL A 10 12.53 4.11 11.81
C VAL A 10 12.67 5.59 11.48
N PHE A 11 13.88 6.07 11.25
CA PHE A 11 14.08 7.47 10.87
C PHE A 11 15.35 7.69 10.04
N GLY A 12 15.37 8.83 9.37
CA GLY A 12 16.54 9.37 8.68
C GLY A 12 16.57 10.89 8.84
N CYS A 13 17.63 11.51 8.35
CA CYS A 13 17.78 12.96 8.36
C CYS A 13 17.88 13.50 6.93
N GLY A 14 17.27 14.66 6.72
CA GLY A 14 17.43 15.42 5.48
C GLY A 14 18.88 15.79 5.21
N GLY A 15 19.35 15.56 3.98
CA GLY A 15 20.58 16.17 3.49
C GLY A 15 20.43 17.67 3.28
N ASP A 16 21.53 18.41 3.14
CA ASP A 16 21.59 19.87 3.00
C ASP A 16 20.83 20.63 4.11
N ARG A 17 20.73 20.01 5.28
CA ARG A 17 20.09 20.55 6.49
C ARG A 17 21.08 20.53 7.65
N ASP A 18 20.57 20.91 8.83
CA ASP A 18 21.34 21.00 10.06
C ASP A 18 22.00 19.65 10.44
N LYS A 19 23.30 19.55 10.18
CA LYS A 19 24.13 18.40 10.55
C LYS A 19 24.29 18.25 12.06
N GLY A 20 24.24 19.35 12.81
CA GLY A 20 24.44 19.35 14.26
C GLY A 20 23.33 18.63 15.03
N LYS A 21 22.14 18.50 14.43
CA LYS A 21 21.01 17.76 15.03
C LYS A 21 21.08 16.26 14.83
N ARG A 22 21.79 15.78 13.81
CA ARG A 22 21.87 14.35 13.45
C ARG A 22 22.33 13.47 14.62
N PRO A 23 23.46 13.75 15.30
CA PRO A 23 23.88 12.93 16.44
C PRO A 23 22.89 13.02 17.61
N LEU A 24 22.30 14.19 17.87
CA LEU A 24 21.30 14.35 18.93
C LEU A 24 20.05 13.49 18.68
N MET A 25 19.62 13.39 17.41
CA MET A 25 18.51 12.52 17.03
C MET A 25 18.86 11.03 17.18
N GLY A 26 20.10 10.64 16.86
CA GLY A 26 20.63 9.29 17.14
C GLY A 26 20.58 8.94 18.61
N ALA A 27 21.12 9.80 19.47
CA ALA A 27 21.13 9.62 20.93
C ALA A 27 19.71 9.45 21.51
N ILE A 28 18.78 10.33 21.11
CA ILE A 28 17.39 10.27 21.58
C ILE A 28 16.70 9.00 21.08
N ALA A 29 16.92 8.59 19.83
CA ALA A 29 16.33 7.35 19.32
C ALA A 29 16.84 6.13 20.09
N GLU A 30 18.14 6.08 20.41
CA GLU A 30 18.74 5.02 21.24
C GLU A 30 18.18 4.99 22.66
N GLU A 31 17.97 6.16 23.26
CA GLU A 31 17.49 6.26 24.65
C GLU A 31 16.04 5.75 24.80
N PHE A 32 15.19 6.01 23.81
CA PHE A 32 13.75 5.80 23.96
C PHE A 32 13.18 4.63 23.16
N ALA A 33 13.86 4.13 22.14
CA ALA A 33 13.38 3.01 21.32
C ALA A 33 14.13 1.72 21.65
N ASP A 34 13.40 0.60 21.68
CA ASP A 34 13.99 -0.73 21.86
C ASP A 34 14.74 -1.20 20.61
N VAL A 35 14.26 -0.78 19.43
CA VAL A 35 14.89 -1.10 18.15
C VAL A 35 14.98 0.15 17.28
N VAL A 36 16.21 0.60 17.01
CA VAL A 36 16.47 1.75 16.14
C VAL A 36 16.80 1.27 14.73
N VAL A 37 16.12 1.83 13.72
CA VAL A 37 16.40 1.64 12.30
C VAL A 37 16.76 3.00 11.69
N VAL A 38 18.01 3.15 11.27
CA VAL A 38 18.51 4.38 10.63
C VAL A 38 18.56 4.18 9.11
N THR A 39 17.93 5.10 8.39
CA THR A 39 17.77 5.04 6.93
C THR A 39 17.91 6.43 6.27
N ASP A 40 17.79 6.50 4.95
CA ASP A 40 17.71 7.76 4.23
C ASP A 40 16.36 8.48 4.40
N ASP A 41 16.41 9.81 4.40
CA ASP A 41 15.22 10.65 4.36
C ASP A 41 15.54 11.91 3.57
N ASN A 42 15.18 11.94 2.28
CA ASN A 42 15.54 13.06 1.41
C ASN A 42 17.04 13.41 1.51
N PRO A 43 17.95 12.49 1.13
CA PRO A 43 19.39 12.74 1.20
C PRO A 43 19.85 13.94 0.36
N ARG A 44 19.03 14.42 -0.60
CA ARG A 44 19.33 15.57 -1.46
C ARG A 44 20.73 15.41 -2.06
N THR A 45 21.60 16.42 -1.97
CA THR A 45 22.93 16.36 -2.58
C THR A 45 23.98 15.69 -1.71
N GLU A 46 23.63 15.27 -0.49
CA GLU A 46 24.53 14.52 0.38
C GLU A 46 24.48 13.02 0.15
N GLU A 47 25.62 12.36 0.34
CA GLU A 47 25.71 10.91 0.35
C GLU A 47 24.90 10.32 1.52
N PRO A 48 23.91 9.42 1.27
CA PRO A 48 23.08 8.83 2.33
C PRO A 48 23.91 8.23 3.46
N ARG A 49 25.02 7.57 3.11
CA ARG A 49 25.89 6.93 4.10
C ARG A 49 26.56 7.94 5.04
N ALA A 50 26.89 9.12 4.54
CA ALA A 50 27.48 10.18 5.36
C ALA A 50 26.47 10.70 6.39
N ILE A 51 25.21 10.90 5.99
CA ILE A 51 24.13 11.31 6.88
C ILE A 51 23.89 10.26 7.98
N ILE A 52 23.85 8.99 7.60
CA ILE A 52 23.68 7.88 8.54
C ILE A 52 24.82 7.87 9.56
N ASN A 53 26.07 8.01 9.10
CA ASN A 53 27.23 8.05 10.00
C ASN A 53 27.15 9.24 10.98
N ASP A 54 26.69 10.41 10.54
CA ASP A 54 26.47 11.57 11.42
C ASP A 54 25.41 11.28 12.51
N ILE A 55 24.37 10.50 12.20
CA ILE A 55 23.36 10.07 13.17
C ILE A 55 23.96 9.10 14.19
N LEU A 56 24.64 8.05 13.69
CA LEU A 56 25.23 7.01 14.52
C LEU A 56 26.32 7.56 15.45
N ALA A 57 27.01 8.63 15.07
CA ALA A 57 28.03 9.28 15.90
C ALA A 57 27.49 9.84 17.23
N GLY A 58 26.18 10.01 17.37
CA GLY A 58 25.56 10.43 18.62
C GLY A 58 25.09 9.28 19.52
N MET A 59 25.13 8.03 19.04
CA MET A 59 24.72 6.86 19.81
C MET A 59 25.89 6.34 20.67
N LEU A 60 25.58 5.82 21.85
CA LEU A 60 26.53 5.17 22.75
C LEU A 60 26.95 3.79 22.22
N ASP A 61 26.00 3.03 21.66
CA ASP A 61 26.21 1.75 21.01
C ASP A 61 25.54 1.70 19.63
N ALA A 62 26.19 2.36 18.67
CA ALA A 62 25.77 2.34 17.27
C ALA A 62 25.64 0.92 16.66
N GLY A 63 26.26 -0.10 17.27
CA GLY A 63 26.16 -1.49 16.81
C GLY A 63 24.77 -2.11 16.99
N HIS A 64 23.96 -1.55 17.90
CA HIS A 64 22.57 -1.97 18.11
C HIS A 64 21.60 -1.36 17.10
N ALA A 65 21.99 -0.30 16.39
CA ALA A 65 21.17 0.26 15.31
C ALA A 65 21.16 -0.65 14.09
N LYS A 66 19.98 -0.89 13.53
CA LYS A 66 19.83 -1.47 12.19
C LYS A 66 20.01 -0.37 11.16
N VAL A 67 21.03 -0.49 10.32
CA VAL A 67 21.32 0.49 9.27
C VAL A 67 20.87 -0.06 7.93
N MET A 68 19.96 0.66 7.26
CA MET A 68 19.40 0.26 5.97
C MET A 68 19.29 1.46 5.04
N GLU A 69 20.07 1.43 3.95
CA GLU A 69 19.86 2.34 2.82
C GLU A 69 18.65 1.86 2.02
N GLY A 70 17.84 2.80 1.55
CA GLY A 70 16.49 2.58 1.03
C GLY A 70 15.42 2.76 2.12
N ARG A 71 14.78 3.93 2.14
CA ARG A 71 13.70 4.20 3.12
C ARG A 71 12.54 3.22 3.03
N ALA A 72 12.14 2.82 1.82
CA ALA A 72 11.05 1.86 1.62
C ALA A 72 11.38 0.50 2.23
N GLU A 73 12.62 0.05 2.04
CA GLU A 73 13.18 -1.20 2.54
C GLU A 73 13.29 -1.18 4.06
N ALA A 74 13.73 -0.06 4.64
CA ALA A 74 13.80 0.11 6.09
C ALA A 74 12.42 0.05 6.76
N VAL A 75 11.44 0.77 6.22
CA VAL A 75 10.04 0.71 6.71
C VAL A 75 9.47 -0.69 6.54
N THR A 76 9.71 -1.33 5.40
CA THR A 76 9.24 -2.70 5.14
C THR A 76 9.83 -3.69 6.13
N CYS A 77 11.14 -3.62 6.37
CA CYS A 77 11.85 -4.47 7.30
C CYS A 77 11.31 -4.31 8.73
N ALA A 78 11.12 -3.07 9.20
CA ALA A 78 10.59 -2.81 10.54
C ALA A 78 9.18 -3.37 10.71
N ILE A 79 8.27 -3.14 9.75
CA ILE A 79 6.90 -3.64 9.82
C ILE A 79 6.86 -5.17 9.76
N MET A 80 7.66 -5.80 8.90
CA MET A 80 7.67 -7.25 8.74
C MET A 80 8.31 -8.00 9.93
N GLN A 81 9.21 -7.34 10.68
CA GLN A 81 9.86 -7.93 11.85
C GLN A 81 9.16 -7.60 13.17
N ALA A 82 8.34 -6.55 13.20
CA ALA A 82 7.54 -6.18 14.35
C ALA A 82 6.53 -7.29 14.71
N LYS A 83 6.36 -7.53 16.01
CA LYS A 83 5.38 -8.48 16.55
C LYS A 83 4.04 -7.80 16.83
N GLU A 84 3.00 -8.58 17.08
CA GLU A 84 1.61 -8.12 17.28
C GLU A 84 1.45 -6.99 18.32
N ASN A 85 2.31 -6.94 19.34
CA ASN A 85 2.26 -5.94 20.41
C ASN A 85 3.30 -4.82 20.27
N ASP A 86 4.12 -4.86 19.22
CA ASP A 86 5.14 -3.85 18.95
C ASP A 86 4.51 -2.60 18.32
N VAL A 87 5.18 -1.46 18.48
CA VAL A 87 4.81 -0.20 17.82
C VAL A 87 5.94 0.21 16.90
N VAL A 88 5.63 0.43 15.61
CA VAL A 88 6.57 0.97 14.63
C VAL A 88 6.32 2.46 14.43
N LEU A 89 7.22 3.29 14.95
CA LEU A 89 7.25 4.73 14.71
C LEU A 89 8.09 5.03 13.48
N VAL A 90 7.47 5.51 12.40
CA VAL A 90 8.18 6.03 11.23
C VAL A 90 8.24 7.56 11.34
N ALA A 91 9.43 8.10 11.60
CA ALA A 91 9.67 9.52 11.85
C ALA A 91 10.45 10.19 10.71
N GLY A 92 10.34 11.53 10.61
CA GLY A 92 11.05 12.34 9.61
C GLY A 92 10.11 13.04 8.63
N LYS A 93 9.69 12.36 7.56
CA LYS A 93 8.92 12.91 6.42
C LYS A 93 7.54 13.49 6.73
N GLY A 94 6.83 12.94 7.72
CA GLY A 94 5.49 13.39 8.09
C GLY A 94 4.42 13.19 6.99
N HIS A 95 4.10 14.24 6.23
CA HIS A 95 3.11 14.21 5.14
C HIS A 95 3.72 14.28 3.74
N GLU A 96 5.05 14.30 3.63
CA GLU A 96 5.74 14.26 2.34
C GLU A 96 5.45 12.96 1.59
N ASP A 97 5.19 13.08 0.30
CA ASP A 97 4.85 12.01 -0.64
C ASP A 97 5.93 11.78 -1.72
N TYR A 98 7.15 12.24 -1.45
CA TYR A 98 8.30 12.13 -2.33
C TYR A 98 9.60 11.87 -1.58
N GLN A 99 10.63 11.38 -2.28
CA GLN A 99 12.02 11.31 -1.82
C GLN A 99 12.94 12.10 -2.76
N ILE A 100 13.80 12.95 -2.20
CA ILE A 100 14.79 13.71 -2.99
C ILE A 100 16.16 13.04 -2.92
N VAL A 101 16.67 12.63 -4.08
CA VAL A 101 18.03 12.07 -4.24
C VAL A 101 18.76 12.86 -5.32
N GLY A 102 19.86 13.52 -4.95
CA GLY A 102 20.50 14.54 -5.77
C GLY A 102 19.52 15.67 -6.09
N THR A 103 19.24 15.84 -7.39
CA THR A 103 18.27 16.79 -7.93
C THR A 103 16.94 16.13 -8.32
N GLN A 104 16.82 14.81 -8.16
CA GLN A 104 15.64 14.06 -8.57
C GLN A 104 14.62 13.97 -7.43
N ARG A 105 13.34 14.15 -7.77
CA ARG A 105 12.20 13.89 -6.89
C ARG A 105 11.54 12.59 -7.32
N LEU A 106 11.62 11.58 -6.47
CA LEU A 106 11.04 10.25 -6.66
C LEU A 106 9.71 10.16 -5.90
N ASP A 107 8.69 9.53 -6.45
CA ASP A 107 7.42 9.31 -5.75
C ASP A 107 7.61 8.29 -4.62
N TYR A 108 7.33 8.69 -3.38
CA TYR A 108 7.50 7.82 -2.21
C TYR A 108 6.74 8.35 -0.99
N SER A 109 5.91 7.50 -0.36
CA SER A 109 5.21 7.87 0.87
C SER A 109 5.28 6.76 1.91
N ASP A 110 5.80 7.07 3.10
CA ASP A 110 5.81 6.15 4.26
C ASP A 110 4.41 5.62 4.56
N ARG A 111 3.39 6.46 4.42
CA ARG A 111 1.98 6.09 4.68
C ARG A 111 1.48 5.04 3.69
N VAL A 112 1.83 5.19 2.42
CA VAL A 112 1.44 4.24 1.36
C VAL A 112 2.19 2.92 1.56
N THR A 113 3.48 2.97 1.86
CA THR A 113 4.29 1.78 2.18
C THR A 113 3.72 1.03 3.38
N ALA A 114 3.45 1.73 4.48
CA ALA A 114 2.88 1.14 5.68
C ALA A 114 1.47 0.58 5.45
N ALA A 115 0.59 1.33 4.76
CA ALA A 115 -0.75 0.86 4.45
C ALA A 115 -0.74 -0.41 3.59
N ARG A 116 0.14 -0.49 2.59
CA ARG A 116 0.29 -1.69 1.75
C ARG A 116 0.67 -2.92 2.60
N LEU A 117 1.62 -2.76 3.53
CA LEU A 117 2.12 -3.86 4.35
C LEU A 117 1.12 -4.29 5.43
N LEU A 118 0.46 -3.32 6.06
CA LEU A 118 -0.55 -3.53 7.11
C LEU A 118 -1.93 -3.95 6.56
N GLY A 119 -2.06 -4.13 5.24
CA GLY A 119 -3.29 -4.65 4.62
C GLY A 119 -4.37 -3.60 4.34
N GLY A 120 -4.06 -2.30 4.41
CA GLY A 120 -4.99 -1.21 4.10
C GLY A 120 -5.45 -1.15 2.63
N ASP A 121 -4.85 -1.94 1.75
CA ASP A 121 -5.29 -2.15 0.36
C ASP A 121 -5.67 -3.61 0.06
N ARG A 122 -5.76 -4.47 1.09
CA ARG A 122 -6.18 -5.87 0.92
C ARG A 122 -7.70 -5.96 0.95
N MET A 123 -8.24 -6.64 -0.05
CA MET A 123 -9.64 -7.04 -0.07
C MET A 123 -9.86 -8.25 0.84
N ILE A 124 -11.13 -8.61 1.04
CA ILE A 124 -11.49 -9.87 1.69
C ILE A 124 -10.86 -11.04 0.93
N SER A 125 -10.23 -11.96 1.66
CA SER A 125 -9.64 -13.17 1.08
C SER A 125 -10.70 -14.07 0.45
N VAL A 126 -10.47 -14.51 -0.78
CA VAL A 126 -11.36 -15.36 -1.56
C VAL A 126 -10.57 -16.30 -2.46
N THR A 127 -11.03 -17.52 -2.63
CA THR A 127 -10.36 -18.49 -3.53
C THR A 127 -10.72 -18.26 -4.99
N LEU A 128 -9.85 -18.66 -5.92
CA LEU A 128 -10.12 -18.57 -7.35
C LEU A 128 -11.33 -19.42 -7.76
N SER A 129 -11.54 -20.59 -7.12
CA SER A 129 -12.72 -21.43 -7.36
C SER A 129 -14.02 -20.76 -6.92
N GLN A 130 -14.02 -20.05 -5.78
CA GLN A 130 -15.15 -19.22 -5.36
C GLN A 130 -15.38 -18.05 -6.33
N LEU A 131 -14.31 -17.37 -6.75
CA LEU A 131 -14.40 -16.30 -7.74
C LEU A 131 -14.95 -16.79 -9.07
N ALA A 132 -14.61 -18.00 -9.51
CA ALA A 132 -15.19 -18.62 -10.70
C ALA A 132 -16.71 -18.77 -10.58
N GLY A 133 -17.21 -19.18 -9.42
CA GLY A 133 -18.64 -19.23 -9.14
C GLY A 133 -19.31 -17.85 -9.14
N ILE A 134 -18.66 -16.85 -8.55
CA ILE A 134 -19.19 -15.47 -8.42
C ILE A 134 -19.22 -14.74 -9.76
N LEU A 135 -18.15 -14.88 -10.55
CA LEU A 135 -17.93 -14.15 -11.80
C LEU A 135 -18.37 -14.95 -13.03
N HIS A 136 -19.01 -16.11 -12.82
CA HIS A 136 -19.45 -17.02 -13.88
C HIS A 136 -18.32 -17.37 -14.87
N GLY A 137 -17.11 -17.57 -14.33
CA GLY A 137 -15.89 -17.84 -15.09
C GLY A 137 -15.44 -19.30 -15.00
N GLU A 138 -14.45 -19.64 -15.80
CA GLU A 138 -13.76 -20.92 -15.79
C GLU A 138 -12.38 -20.76 -15.13
N LEU A 139 -12.10 -21.57 -14.10
CA LEU A 139 -10.78 -21.62 -13.49
C LEU A 139 -9.90 -22.62 -14.24
N GLN A 140 -8.77 -22.13 -14.76
CA GLN A 140 -7.71 -22.93 -15.35
C GLN A 140 -6.44 -22.80 -14.50
N GLY A 141 -5.94 -23.91 -13.95
CA GLY A 141 -4.73 -23.95 -13.11
C GLY A 141 -5.02 -24.23 -11.64
N ALA A 142 -4.08 -23.87 -10.77
CA ALA A 142 -4.19 -24.11 -9.33
C ALA A 142 -5.21 -23.17 -8.67
N ASP A 143 -5.93 -23.68 -7.65
CA ASP A 143 -6.80 -22.85 -6.83
C ASP A 143 -5.98 -22.11 -5.77
N LEU A 144 -5.97 -20.78 -5.84
CA LEU A 144 -5.21 -19.91 -4.95
C LEU A 144 -6.15 -19.01 -4.15
N THR A 145 -5.71 -18.59 -2.97
CA THR A 145 -6.39 -17.53 -2.22
C THR A 145 -5.87 -16.17 -2.67
N ILE A 146 -6.79 -15.29 -3.02
CA ILE A 146 -6.54 -13.92 -3.43
C ILE A 146 -7.01 -12.97 -2.33
N ASP A 147 -6.15 -12.04 -1.94
CA ASP A 147 -6.46 -10.96 -0.99
C ASP A 147 -6.15 -9.56 -1.54
N ALA A 148 -5.68 -9.46 -2.79
CA ALA A 148 -5.36 -8.21 -3.46
C ALA A 148 -5.67 -8.29 -4.97
N VAL A 149 -6.13 -7.19 -5.55
CA VAL A 149 -6.52 -7.09 -6.97
C VAL A 149 -5.97 -5.81 -7.58
N THR A 150 -5.42 -5.89 -8.79
CA THR A 150 -4.98 -4.70 -9.55
C THR A 150 -5.28 -4.85 -11.04
N THR A 151 -5.45 -3.72 -11.72
CA THR A 151 -5.58 -3.62 -13.19
C THR A 151 -4.33 -2.97 -13.83
N ASP A 152 -3.33 -2.62 -13.03
CA ASP A 152 -2.13 -1.89 -13.45
C ASP A 152 -0.88 -2.70 -13.08
N THR A 153 -0.10 -3.11 -14.08
CA THR A 153 1.10 -3.92 -13.89
C THR A 153 2.14 -3.23 -13.02
N ARG A 154 2.15 -1.89 -12.99
CA ARG A 154 3.04 -1.09 -12.11
C ARG A 154 2.66 -1.16 -10.63
N LYS A 155 1.48 -1.70 -10.32
CA LYS A 155 0.92 -1.85 -8.96
C LYS A 155 0.74 -3.30 -8.55
N VAL A 156 1.29 -4.24 -9.31
CA VAL A 156 1.28 -5.66 -8.95
C VAL A 156 1.99 -5.86 -7.61
N THR A 157 1.40 -6.72 -6.78
CA THR A 157 1.94 -7.12 -5.50
C THR A 157 2.02 -8.65 -5.47
N PRO A 158 2.96 -9.23 -4.71
CA PRO A 158 3.12 -10.69 -4.65
C PRO A 158 1.79 -11.41 -4.33
N GLY A 159 1.38 -12.33 -5.21
CA GLY A 159 0.17 -13.13 -5.03
C GLY A 159 -1.15 -12.45 -5.43
N CYS A 160 -1.14 -11.20 -5.90
CA CYS A 160 -2.38 -10.52 -6.26
C CYS A 160 -3.01 -11.09 -7.54
N LEU A 161 -4.31 -10.86 -7.71
CA LEU A 161 -5.03 -11.08 -8.96
C LEU A 161 -4.87 -9.88 -9.89
N PHE A 162 -4.25 -10.10 -11.06
CA PHE A 162 -4.18 -9.08 -12.11
C PHE A 162 -5.40 -9.18 -13.04
N VAL A 163 -6.11 -8.07 -13.24
CA VAL A 163 -7.31 -8.01 -14.08
C VAL A 163 -6.97 -7.38 -15.43
N ALA A 164 -7.03 -8.19 -16.49
CA ALA A 164 -6.72 -7.78 -17.84
C ALA A 164 -7.91 -7.04 -18.48
N LEU A 165 -8.01 -5.73 -18.24
CA LEU A 165 -9.02 -4.87 -18.87
C LEU A 165 -8.65 -4.52 -20.32
N LYS A 166 -9.66 -4.55 -21.21
CA LYS A 166 -9.54 -4.10 -22.60
C LYS A 166 -10.17 -2.72 -22.77
N GLY A 167 -9.39 -1.76 -23.24
CA GLY A 167 -9.83 -0.43 -23.68
C GLY A 167 -9.88 -0.31 -25.20
N GLU A 168 -10.25 0.88 -25.71
CA GLU A 168 -10.35 1.11 -27.17
C GLU A 168 -8.99 1.02 -27.90
N ARG A 169 -7.89 1.36 -27.22
CA ARG A 169 -6.53 1.42 -27.79
C ARG A 169 -5.52 0.56 -27.03
N PHE A 170 -6.00 -0.27 -26.11
CA PHE A 170 -5.15 -0.96 -25.15
C PHE A 170 -5.78 -2.29 -24.77
N ASP A 171 -4.97 -3.35 -24.74
CA ASP A 171 -5.40 -4.65 -24.27
C ASP A 171 -4.45 -5.13 -23.17
N ALA A 172 -4.91 -5.13 -21.92
CA ALA A 172 -4.10 -5.52 -20.77
C ALA A 172 -3.67 -7.01 -20.80
N HIS A 173 -4.31 -7.83 -21.64
CA HIS A 173 -3.93 -9.24 -21.82
C HIS A 173 -2.50 -9.37 -22.35
N ASP A 174 -2.04 -8.39 -23.12
CA ASP A 174 -0.68 -8.37 -23.69
C ASP A 174 0.39 -8.12 -22.61
N PHE A 175 -0.01 -7.77 -21.38
CA PHE A 175 0.87 -7.50 -20.24
C PHE A 175 0.82 -8.61 -19.18
N ALA A 176 0.28 -9.79 -19.51
CA ALA A 176 0.21 -10.92 -18.60
C ALA A 176 1.61 -11.36 -18.11
N ASP A 177 2.60 -11.37 -18.99
CA ASP A 177 3.98 -11.68 -18.62
C ASP A 177 4.58 -10.62 -17.70
N ASN A 178 4.32 -9.34 -17.94
CA ASN A 178 4.74 -8.27 -17.03
C ASN A 178 4.07 -8.38 -15.66
N ALA A 179 2.80 -8.80 -15.61
CA ALA A 179 2.11 -9.06 -14.35
C ALA A 179 2.74 -10.24 -13.60
N LYS A 180 3.08 -11.32 -14.31
CA LYS A 180 3.81 -12.47 -13.76
C LYS A 180 5.18 -12.07 -13.21
N GLU A 181 5.96 -11.32 -13.97
CA GLU A 181 7.26 -10.78 -13.54
C GLU A 181 7.13 -9.87 -12.32
N GLY A 182 6.04 -9.09 -12.24
CA GLY A 182 5.72 -8.27 -11.07
C GLY A 182 5.28 -9.07 -9.83
N GLY A 183 5.08 -10.38 -9.96
CA GLY A 183 4.69 -11.28 -8.86
C GLY A 183 3.20 -11.54 -8.72
N ALA A 184 2.38 -11.29 -9.76
CA ALA A 184 0.97 -11.65 -9.74
C ALA A 184 0.79 -13.15 -9.48
N GLY A 185 -0.17 -13.50 -8.63
CA GLY A 185 -0.48 -14.88 -8.30
C GLY A 185 -1.44 -15.54 -9.30
N ALA A 186 -2.32 -14.74 -9.91
CA ALA A 186 -3.33 -15.21 -10.86
C ALA A 186 -3.77 -14.09 -11.81
N LEU A 187 -4.45 -14.47 -12.89
CA LEU A 187 -4.95 -13.54 -13.92
C LEU A 187 -6.48 -13.66 -14.07
N LEU A 188 -7.20 -12.53 -14.16
CA LEU A 188 -8.59 -12.46 -14.60
C LEU A 188 -8.62 -11.97 -16.05
N VAL A 189 -9.00 -12.84 -16.98
CA VAL A 189 -8.83 -12.66 -18.43
C VAL A 189 -10.11 -12.99 -19.19
N SER A 190 -10.29 -12.44 -20.39
CA SER A 190 -11.42 -12.75 -21.27
C SER A 190 -11.14 -13.84 -22.31
N ARG A 191 -9.90 -14.33 -22.35
CA ARG A 191 -9.44 -15.43 -23.21
C ARG A 191 -8.28 -16.17 -22.54
N PRO A 192 -8.08 -17.46 -22.81
CA PRO A 192 -6.88 -18.17 -22.38
C PRO A 192 -5.61 -17.49 -22.91
N LEU A 193 -4.59 -17.39 -22.06
CA LEU A 193 -3.27 -16.87 -22.38
C LEU A 193 -2.22 -17.97 -22.22
N ASP A 194 -1.13 -17.87 -22.98
CA ASP A 194 0.04 -18.74 -22.83
C ASP A 194 0.90 -18.24 -21.66
N CYS A 195 0.42 -18.48 -20.44
CA CYS A 195 1.05 -18.05 -19.20
C CYS A 195 0.83 -19.11 -18.12
N ASP A 196 1.90 -19.45 -17.40
CA ASP A 196 1.87 -20.51 -16.36
C ASP A 196 1.11 -20.14 -15.08
N LEU A 197 0.62 -18.90 -14.97
CA LEU A 197 -0.20 -18.49 -13.82
C LEU A 197 -1.61 -19.09 -13.92
N PRO A 198 -2.27 -19.40 -12.79
CA PRO A 198 -3.70 -19.66 -12.77
C PRO A 198 -4.50 -18.54 -13.43
N GLN A 199 -5.46 -18.91 -14.27
CA GLN A 199 -6.29 -18.01 -15.04
C GLN A 199 -7.76 -18.22 -14.66
N LEU A 200 -8.43 -17.12 -14.34
CA LEU A 200 -9.87 -17.06 -14.25
C LEU A 200 -10.40 -16.45 -15.55
N ILE A 201 -10.98 -17.28 -16.40
CA ILE A 201 -11.41 -16.92 -17.74
C ILE A 201 -12.90 -16.55 -17.69
N VAL A 202 -13.24 -15.31 -18.04
CA VAL A 202 -14.60 -14.78 -18.06
C VAL A 202 -14.97 -14.32 -19.46
N LYS A 203 -16.25 -14.02 -19.72
CA LYS A 203 -16.66 -13.47 -21.02
C LYS A 203 -16.21 -12.02 -21.23
N ASP A 204 -16.27 -11.22 -20.17
CA ASP A 204 -15.93 -9.79 -20.20
C ASP A 204 -15.27 -9.41 -18.87
N THR A 205 -13.99 -9.01 -18.93
CA THR A 205 -13.20 -8.66 -17.75
C THR A 205 -13.66 -7.36 -17.09
N ARG A 206 -14.26 -6.43 -17.83
CA ARG A 206 -14.77 -5.17 -17.29
C ARG A 206 -16.05 -5.40 -16.47
N LEU A 207 -16.94 -6.25 -16.97
CA LEU A 207 -18.13 -6.67 -16.21
C LEU A 207 -17.74 -7.47 -14.97
N ALA A 208 -16.87 -8.47 -15.12
CA ALA A 208 -16.39 -9.28 -14.01
C ALA A 208 -15.68 -8.43 -12.93
N PHE A 209 -14.94 -7.39 -13.34
CA PHE A 209 -14.32 -6.46 -12.39
C PHE A 209 -15.35 -5.68 -11.55
N GLY A 210 -16.44 -5.23 -12.19
CA GLY A 210 -17.56 -4.60 -11.49
C GLY A 210 -18.31 -5.55 -10.56
N GLU A 211 -18.55 -6.79 -10.99
CA GLU A 211 -19.19 -7.83 -10.20
C GLU A 211 -18.37 -8.22 -8.97
N LEU A 212 -17.05 -8.35 -9.13
CA LEU A 212 -16.12 -8.61 -8.03
C LEU A 212 -16.20 -7.49 -6.97
N ALA A 213 -16.15 -6.24 -7.41
CA ALA A 213 -16.27 -5.09 -6.52
C ALA A 213 -17.63 -5.03 -5.80
N ALA A 214 -18.72 -5.34 -6.51
CA ALA A 214 -20.06 -5.42 -5.93
C ALA A 214 -20.15 -6.52 -4.87
N TRP A 215 -19.54 -7.68 -5.14
CA TRP A 215 -19.46 -8.79 -4.21
C TRP A 215 -18.67 -8.41 -2.95
N VAL A 216 -17.47 -7.82 -3.08
CA VAL A 216 -16.67 -7.36 -1.93
C VAL A 216 -17.46 -6.37 -1.06
N ARG A 217 -18.12 -5.39 -1.68
CA ARG A 217 -19.00 -4.45 -0.97
C ARG A 217 -20.13 -5.15 -0.21
N ALA A 218 -20.67 -6.25 -0.72
CA ALA A 218 -21.74 -6.98 -0.06
C ALA A 218 -21.25 -7.79 1.15
N GLN A 219 -19.97 -8.16 1.18
CA GLN A 219 -19.38 -8.90 2.29
C GLN A 219 -19.00 -8.01 3.49
N VAL A 220 -18.81 -6.71 3.30
CA VAL A 220 -18.47 -5.78 4.40
C VAL A 220 -19.70 -5.06 4.96
N PRO A 221 -19.78 -4.84 6.29
CA PRO A 221 -20.87 -4.10 6.93
C PRO A 221 -20.74 -2.57 6.80
N ALA A 222 -19.73 -2.08 6.06
CA ALA A 222 -19.43 -0.65 5.93
C ALA A 222 -20.64 0.14 5.41
N ARG A 223 -20.92 1.30 6.04
CA ARG A 223 -21.95 2.23 5.57
C ARG A 223 -21.42 2.99 4.37
N VAL A 224 -22.06 2.83 3.22
CA VAL A 224 -21.63 3.43 1.96
C VAL A 224 -22.39 4.72 1.69
N VAL A 225 -21.66 5.80 1.41
CA VAL A 225 -22.22 7.08 0.94
C VAL A 225 -21.72 7.31 -0.50
N ALA A 226 -22.64 7.58 -1.42
CA ALA A 226 -22.32 7.94 -2.80
C ALA A 226 -22.70 9.40 -3.07
N LEU A 227 -21.84 10.12 -3.77
CA LEU A 227 -22.01 11.53 -4.09
C LEU A 227 -21.81 11.76 -5.60
N THR A 228 -22.74 12.50 -6.20
CA THR A 228 -22.75 12.85 -7.62
C THR A 228 -23.11 14.32 -7.79
N GLY A 229 -22.86 14.88 -8.97
CA GLY A 229 -23.17 16.29 -9.29
C GLY A 229 -22.22 16.88 -10.34
N SER A 230 -22.61 17.98 -10.97
CA SER A 230 -21.82 18.62 -12.04
C SER A 230 -20.55 19.30 -11.51
N SER A 231 -20.58 19.84 -10.28
CA SER A 231 -19.48 20.57 -9.65
C SER A 231 -19.35 20.21 -8.16
N GLY A 232 -18.17 20.41 -7.57
CA GLY A 232 -17.95 20.27 -6.11
C GLY A 232 -17.81 18.84 -5.56
N LYS A 233 -17.91 17.79 -6.39
CA LYS A 233 -17.80 16.37 -5.97
C LYS A 233 -16.56 16.09 -5.12
N THR A 234 -15.38 16.55 -5.56
CA THR A 234 -14.11 16.30 -4.86
C THR A 234 -14.09 16.98 -3.49
N SER A 235 -14.51 18.24 -3.40
CA SER A 235 -14.57 18.97 -2.13
C SER A 235 -15.57 18.34 -1.15
N VAL A 236 -16.77 17.98 -1.62
CA VAL A 236 -17.79 17.33 -0.79
C VAL A 236 -17.33 15.95 -0.33
N LYS A 237 -16.66 15.18 -1.20
CA LYS A 237 -16.04 13.90 -0.84
C LYS A 237 -15.02 14.07 0.28
N GLU A 238 -14.10 15.03 0.15
CA GLU A 238 -13.06 15.28 1.15
C GLU A 238 -13.65 15.75 2.49
N MET A 239 -14.61 16.67 2.46
CA MET A 239 -15.32 17.10 3.68
C MET A 239 -16.05 15.93 4.35
N THR A 240 -16.78 15.14 3.57
CA THR A 240 -17.51 13.97 4.09
C THR A 240 -16.55 12.95 4.69
N ALA A 241 -15.45 12.64 4.00
CA ALA A 241 -14.41 11.72 4.48
C ALA A 241 -13.77 12.22 5.78
N ALA A 242 -13.44 13.51 5.87
CA ALA A 242 -12.84 14.10 7.07
C ALA A 242 -13.77 14.01 8.29
N ILE A 243 -15.07 14.27 8.10
CA ILE A 243 -16.09 14.17 9.15
C ILE A 243 -16.27 12.72 9.59
N LEU A 244 -16.47 11.79 8.64
CA LEU A 244 -16.67 10.38 8.94
C LEU A 244 -15.44 9.73 9.57
N SER A 245 -14.22 10.17 9.20
CA SER A 245 -12.98 9.69 9.81
C SER A 245 -12.89 10.02 11.31
N GLN A 246 -13.65 10.99 11.82
CA GLN A 246 -13.77 11.23 13.27
C GLN A 246 -14.64 10.18 13.98
N CYS A 247 -15.50 9.49 13.24
CA CYS A 247 -16.47 8.52 13.78
C CYS A 247 -16.01 7.06 13.64
N GLY A 248 -15.06 6.79 12.74
CA GLY A 248 -14.56 5.44 12.48
C GLY A 248 -13.66 5.37 11.25
N ASN A 249 -13.13 4.18 10.97
CA ASN A 249 -12.28 3.97 9.80
C ASN A 249 -13.09 4.22 8.52
N THR A 250 -12.63 5.14 7.68
CA THR A 250 -13.39 5.64 6.52
C THR A 250 -12.58 5.45 5.24
N LEU A 251 -13.14 4.71 4.30
CA LEU A 251 -12.62 4.59 2.94
C LEU A 251 -13.31 5.62 2.03
N TYR A 252 -12.53 6.27 1.17
CA TYR A 252 -13.06 7.20 0.16
C TYR A 252 -12.28 7.09 -1.15
N THR A 253 -12.92 7.50 -2.25
CA THR A 253 -12.34 7.45 -3.60
C THR A 253 -11.05 8.27 -3.69
N ALA A 254 -9.95 7.64 -4.12
CA ALA A 254 -8.69 8.34 -4.37
C ALA A 254 -8.79 9.15 -5.68
N GLY A 255 -8.36 10.41 -5.64
CA GLY A 255 -8.37 11.30 -6.80
C GLY A 255 -9.74 11.38 -7.49
N ASN A 256 -9.75 11.11 -8.80
CA ASN A 256 -10.92 11.15 -9.69
C ASN A 256 -11.33 9.75 -10.18
N LEU A 257 -11.10 8.69 -9.39
CA LEU A 257 -11.51 7.31 -9.70
C LEU A 257 -13.04 7.13 -9.57
N ASN A 258 -13.81 7.84 -10.39
CA ASN A 258 -15.28 7.94 -10.30
C ASN A 258 -16.03 7.39 -11.52
N ASN A 259 -15.33 6.71 -12.42
CA ASN A 259 -15.91 6.00 -13.56
C ASN A 259 -16.13 4.51 -13.23
N ASP A 260 -16.58 3.77 -14.23
CA ASP A 260 -16.86 2.33 -14.22
C ASP A 260 -15.65 1.43 -13.91
N ILE A 261 -14.41 1.96 -13.92
CA ILE A 261 -13.20 1.28 -13.46
C ILE A 261 -12.80 1.76 -12.06
N GLY A 262 -12.85 3.08 -11.83
CA GLY A 262 -12.42 3.70 -10.58
C GLY A 262 -13.32 3.41 -9.39
N VAL A 263 -14.62 3.27 -9.61
CA VAL A 263 -15.56 2.86 -8.55
C VAL A 263 -15.25 1.44 -8.08
N PRO A 264 -15.15 0.42 -8.96
CA PRO A 264 -14.69 -0.90 -8.57
C PRO A 264 -13.34 -0.90 -7.83
N MET A 265 -12.33 -0.18 -8.33
CA MET A 265 -11.03 -0.07 -7.65
C MET A 265 -11.15 0.48 -6.22
N THR A 266 -12.09 1.40 -5.98
CA THR A 266 -12.33 1.93 -4.64
C THR A 266 -12.98 0.87 -3.75
N LEU A 267 -13.99 0.17 -4.25
CA LEU A 267 -14.71 -0.85 -3.47
C LEU A 267 -13.84 -2.06 -3.14
N LEU A 268 -12.90 -2.43 -4.01
CA LEU A 268 -11.97 -3.53 -3.75
C LEU A 268 -10.99 -3.26 -2.61
N ARG A 269 -10.88 -2.01 -2.14
CA ARG A 269 -10.08 -1.67 -0.95
C ARG A 269 -10.88 -1.82 0.36
N LEU A 270 -12.14 -2.27 0.28
CA LEU A 270 -12.94 -2.55 1.46
C LEU A 270 -12.51 -3.86 2.12
N ASN A 271 -12.39 -3.80 3.44
CA ASN A 271 -12.18 -4.94 4.33
C ASN A 271 -13.03 -4.75 5.60
N ASN A 272 -12.94 -5.71 6.53
CA ASN A 272 -13.78 -5.73 7.75
C ASN A 272 -13.48 -4.56 8.72
N ASP A 273 -12.38 -3.84 8.55
CA ASP A 273 -12.01 -2.75 9.45
C ASP A 273 -12.85 -1.48 9.22
N TYR A 274 -13.49 -1.34 8.04
CA TYR A 274 -14.32 -0.20 7.68
C TYR A 274 -15.77 -0.27 8.23
N GLY A 275 -16.07 -1.25 9.09
CA GLY A 275 -17.39 -1.46 9.70
C GLY A 275 -17.56 -0.93 11.12
N LEU A 276 -16.47 -0.58 11.81
CA LEU A 276 -16.48 -0.26 13.23
C LEU A 276 -16.55 1.26 13.43
N CYS A 277 -17.77 1.79 13.60
CA CYS A 277 -17.92 3.07 14.29
C CYS A 277 -17.46 2.87 15.73
N ARG A 278 -16.50 3.69 16.19
CA ARG A 278 -16.20 3.77 17.62
C ARG A 278 -17.38 4.46 18.28
N HIS A 279 -18.17 3.71 19.04
CA HIS A 279 -19.16 4.27 19.95
C HIS A 279 -18.46 4.92 21.15
#